data_AF-A0A2A6FMT9-F1
#
_entry.id   AF-A0A2A6FMT9-F1
#
_cell.length_a   1.000
_cell.length_b   1.000
_cell.length_c   1.000
_cell.angle_alpha   90.00
_cell.angle_beta   90.00
_cell.angle_gamma   90.00
#
_symmetry.space_group_name_H-M   'P 1'
#
loop_
_entity.id
_entity.type
_entity.pdbx_description
1 polymer ?
#
loop_
_entity_poly.entity_id
_entity_poly.type
_entity_poly.pdbx_seq_one_letter_code
_entity_poly.pdbx_strand_id
1 'polypeptide(L)'
;MRRCWGGLPTGAQGVEPWAEAFAGKRADADLRVTELRQEAEQARREQNRLAERHLRESVALRRQVLGSATPSTVSARAAGWRARAEQARHDLAQIEALPVAEAAQLVGELAARAEAERQAAERAQAAREARAAQLGRSRPSSDHGRTGLERDFGPSL
;
A
#
# COMPACT_ATOMS: atom_id res chain seq x y z
N MET A 1 -5.64 62.45 -6.66
CA MET A 1 -5.37 61.02 -6.98
C MET A 1 -4.03 60.55 -6.40
N ARG A 2 -3.92 60.32 -5.08
CA ARG A 2 -2.69 59.82 -4.43
C ARG A 2 -3.03 58.86 -3.27
N ARG A 3 -3.85 57.85 -3.50
CA ARG A 3 -4.18 56.82 -2.48
C ARG A 3 -4.02 55.37 -2.97
N CYS A 4 -3.59 55.15 -4.21
CA CYS A 4 -3.59 53.83 -4.83
C CYS A 4 -2.25 53.05 -4.73
N TRP A 5 -1.20 53.67 -4.19
CA TRP A 5 0.18 53.17 -4.31
C TRP A 5 0.78 52.63 -2.99
N GLY A 6 0.06 52.75 -1.87
CA GLY A 6 0.62 52.42 -0.55
C GLY A 6 1.76 53.36 -0.11
N GLY A 7 2.48 52.99 0.95
CA GLY A 7 3.65 53.75 1.42
C GLY A 7 4.74 53.80 0.35
N LEU A 8 5.25 55.00 0.07
CA LEU A 8 6.29 55.22 -0.95
C LEU A 8 7.67 54.80 -0.41
N PRO A 9 8.57 54.33 -1.28
CA PRO A 9 9.91 53.92 -0.87
C PRO A 9 10.71 55.12 -0.36
N THR A 10 11.38 54.94 0.78
CA THR A 10 12.22 55.96 1.43
C THR A 10 13.60 55.98 0.77
N GLY A 11 13.69 56.44 -0.48
CA GLY A 11 14.96 56.65 -1.19
C GLY A 11 15.10 55.87 -2.50
N ALA A 12 15.98 56.35 -3.39
CA ALA A 12 16.14 55.84 -4.76
C ALA A 12 16.55 54.36 -4.83
N GLN A 13 17.30 53.86 -3.85
CA GLN A 13 17.71 52.44 -3.77
C GLN A 13 16.54 51.50 -3.40
N GLY A 14 15.45 52.01 -2.83
CA GLY A 14 14.28 51.21 -2.43
C GLY A 14 13.19 51.12 -3.49
N VAL A 15 13.34 51.79 -4.63
CA VAL A 15 12.29 51.92 -5.65
C VAL A 15 12.03 50.61 -6.38
N GLU A 16 13.08 49.87 -6.74
CA GLU A 16 12.97 48.63 -7.49
C GLU A 16 12.36 47.49 -6.64
N PRO A 17 12.82 47.20 -5.40
CA PRO A 17 12.16 46.24 -4.51
C PRO A 17 10.71 46.62 -4.17
N TRP A 18 10.43 47.93 -4.06
CA TRP A 18 9.06 48.42 -3.83
C TRP A 18 8.17 48.19 -5.05
N ALA A 19 8.67 48.47 -6.26
CA ALA A 19 7.93 48.29 -7.50
C ALA A 19 7.60 46.81 -7.74
N GLU A 20 8.54 45.90 -7.48
CA GLU A 20 8.33 44.46 -7.56
C GLU A 20 7.27 43.99 -6.54
N ALA A 21 7.40 44.39 -5.27
CA ALA A 21 6.43 44.04 -4.23
C ALA A 21 5.04 44.62 -4.51
N PHE A 22 4.95 45.82 -5.06
CA PHE A 22 3.69 46.45 -5.44
C PHE A 22 3.05 45.76 -6.65
N ALA A 23 3.85 45.45 -7.69
CA ALA A 23 3.40 44.71 -8.87
C ALA A 23 2.91 43.30 -8.48
N GLY A 24 3.63 42.60 -7.59
CA GLY A 24 3.20 41.32 -7.04
C GLY A 24 1.86 41.42 -6.30
N LYS A 25 1.71 42.39 -5.38
CA LYS A 25 0.43 42.63 -4.69
C LYS A 25 -0.72 42.99 -5.64
N ARG A 26 -0.44 43.73 -6.71
CA ARG A 26 -1.44 44.07 -7.74
C ARG A 26 -1.84 42.86 -8.58
N ALA A 27 -0.88 42.00 -8.93
CA ALA A 27 -1.13 40.77 -9.65
C ALA A 27 -1.90 39.76 -8.78
N ASP A 28 -1.58 39.65 -7.50
CA ASP A 28 -2.31 38.80 -6.54
C ASP A 28 -3.74 39.30 -6.27
N ALA A 29 -3.97 40.62 -6.39
CA ALA A 29 -5.29 41.23 -6.27
C ALA A 29 -6.06 41.30 -7.61
N ASP A 30 -5.47 40.82 -8.71
CA ASP A 30 -6.17 40.72 -9.99
C ASP A 30 -7.21 39.60 -9.90
N LEU A 31 -8.47 39.95 -10.18
CA LEU A 31 -9.59 39.02 -10.15
C LEU A 31 -9.30 37.76 -10.97
N ARG A 32 -8.65 37.90 -12.13
CA ARG A 32 -8.31 36.77 -13.01
C ARG A 32 -7.34 35.79 -12.34
N VAL A 33 -6.38 36.29 -11.57
CA VAL A 33 -5.42 35.45 -10.83
C VAL A 33 -6.12 34.74 -9.67
N THR A 34 -7.02 35.43 -8.97
CA THR A 34 -7.78 34.82 -7.87
C THR A 34 -8.77 33.77 -8.35
N GLU A 35 -9.47 34.01 -9.46
CA GLU A 35 -10.40 33.07 -10.10
C GLU A 35 -9.65 31.82 -10.57
N LEU A 36 -8.54 32.00 -11.31
CA LEU A 36 -7.75 30.88 -11.81
C LEU A 36 -7.15 30.03 -10.66
N ARG A 37 -6.74 30.66 -9.55
CA ARG A 37 -6.29 29.94 -8.35
C ARG A 37 -7.43 29.13 -7.73
N GLN A 38 -8.63 29.70 -7.64
CA GLN A 38 -9.80 28.99 -7.10
C GLN A 38 -10.20 27.82 -7.99
N GLU A 39 -10.21 28.00 -9.31
CA GLU A 39 -10.47 26.92 -10.28
C GLU A 39 -9.44 25.81 -10.19
N ALA A 40 -8.14 26.15 -10.09
CA ALA A 40 -7.08 25.17 -9.92
C ALA A 40 -7.21 24.38 -8.60
N GLU A 41 -7.57 25.04 -7.50
CA GLU A 41 -7.85 24.36 -6.25
C GLU A 41 -9.07 23.43 -6.34
N GLN A 42 -10.14 23.88 -7.00
CA GLN A 42 -11.33 23.06 -7.21
C GLN A 42 -11.02 21.83 -8.05
N ALA A 43 -10.33 22.02 -9.19
CA ALA A 43 -9.89 20.92 -10.06
C ALA A 43 -9.01 19.92 -9.30
N ARG A 44 -8.09 20.39 -8.43
CA ARG A 44 -7.27 19.52 -7.59
C ARG A 44 -8.09 18.74 -6.57
N ARG A 45 -9.10 19.37 -5.95
CA ARG A 45 -10.02 18.69 -5.01
C ARG A 45 -10.83 17.62 -5.73
N GLU A 46 -11.32 17.90 -6.93
CA GLU A 46 -12.05 16.94 -7.76
C GLU A 46 -11.17 15.77 -8.19
N GLN A 47 -9.94 16.05 -8.65
CA GLN A 47 -8.96 15.02 -8.99
C GLN A 47 -8.68 14.11 -7.78
N ASN A 48 -8.48 14.68 -6.60
CA ASN A 48 -8.25 13.91 -5.38
C ASN A 48 -9.46 13.04 -5.01
N ARG A 49 -10.69 13.59 -5.10
CA ARG A 49 -11.92 12.81 -4.86
C ARG A 49 -12.06 11.65 -5.85
N LEU A 50 -11.75 11.88 -7.11
CA LEU A 50 -11.76 10.85 -8.15
C LEU A 50 -10.71 9.77 -7.85
N ALA A 51 -9.48 10.16 -7.54
CA ALA A 51 -8.39 9.25 -7.18
C ALA A 51 -8.73 8.41 -5.93
N GLU A 52 -9.30 9.02 -4.90
CA GLU A 52 -9.77 8.30 -3.71
C GLU A 52 -10.87 7.29 -4.05
N ARG A 53 -11.83 7.68 -4.90
CA ARG A 53 -12.90 6.77 -5.34
C ARG A 53 -12.33 5.57 -6.08
N HIS A 54 -11.46 5.81 -7.08
CA HIS A 54 -10.80 4.74 -7.82
C HIS A 54 -9.96 3.84 -6.91
N LEU A 55 -9.27 4.40 -5.92
CA LEU A 55 -8.52 3.61 -4.96
C LEU A 55 -9.46 2.70 -4.16
N ARG A 56 -10.56 3.23 -3.62
CA ARG A 56 -11.55 2.45 -2.86
C ARG A 56 -12.18 1.36 -3.72
N GLU A 57 -12.61 1.68 -4.93
CA GLU A 57 -13.16 0.72 -5.89
C GLU A 57 -12.14 -0.37 -6.23
N SER A 58 -10.88 0.00 -6.47
CA SER A 58 -9.82 -0.98 -6.77
C SER A 58 -9.56 -1.91 -5.59
N VAL A 59 -9.59 -1.41 -4.35
CA VAL A 59 -9.43 -2.22 -3.15
C VAL A 59 -10.63 -3.13 -2.93
N ALA A 60 -11.85 -2.64 -3.14
CA ALA A 60 -13.07 -3.42 -3.05
C ALA A 60 -13.10 -4.56 -4.08
N LEU A 61 -12.79 -4.25 -5.35
CA LEU A 61 -12.69 -5.25 -6.41
C LEU A 61 -11.61 -6.29 -6.10
N ARG A 62 -10.43 -5.86 -5.62
CA ARG A 62 -9.38 -6.79 -5.20
C ARG A 62 -9.84 -7.71 -4.08
N ARG A 63 -10.54 -7.19 -3.06
CA ARG A 63 -11.11 -8.01 -1.99
C ARG A 63 -12.17 -8.98 -2.51
N GLN A 64 -13.00 -8.58 -3.47
CA GLN A 64 -14.01 -9.46 -4.05
C GLN A 64 -13.38 -10.61 -4.86
N VAL A 65 -12.34 -10.32 -5.67
CA VAL A 65 -11.72 -11.30 -6.56
C VAL A 65 -10.69 -12.18 -5.84
N LEU A 66 -9.87 -11.59 -4.96
CA LEU A 66 -8.72 -12.27 -4.33
C LEU A 66 -8.95 -12.56 -2.84
N GLY A 67 -10.07 -12.12 -2.25
CA GLY A 67 -10.34 -12.25 -0.83
C GLY A 67 -9.34 -11.45 0.02
N SER A 68 -8.77 -12.10 1.04
CA SER A 68 -7.72 -11.53 1.89
C SER A 68 -6.30 -11.69 1.32
N ALA A 69 -6.15 -12.33 0.15
CA ALA A 69 -4.85 -12.57 -0.45
C ALA A 69 -4.30 -11.28 -1.07
N THR A 70 -3.05 -10.95 -0.77
CA THR A 70 -2.37 -9.81 -1.40
C THR A 70 -2.01 -10.14 -2.85
N PRO A 71 -2.05 -9.19 -3.79
CA PRO A 71 -1.71 -9.46 -5.20
C PRO A 71 -0.31 -10.08 -5.39
N SER A 72 0.65 -9.71 -4.53
CA SER A 72 1.99 -10.31 -4.52
C SER A 72 1.95 -11.80 -4.17
N THR A 73 1.14 -12.21 -3.19
CA THR A 73 0.99 -13.64 -2.84
C THR A 73 0.30 -14.45 -3.94
N VAL A 74 -0.70 -13.88 -4.61
CA VAL A 74 -1.37 -14.55 -5.74
C VAL A 74 -0.43 -14.70 -6.93
N SER A 75 0.33 -13.65 -7.27
CA SER A 75 1.30 -13.68 -8.35
C SER A 75 2.44 -14.67 -8.07
N ALA A 76 2.98 -14.66 -6.85
CA ALA A 76 3.98 -15.64 -6.43
C ALA A 76 3.45 -17.07 -6.48
N ARG A 77 2.21 -17.29 -6.05
CA ARG A 77 1.55 -18.60 -6.13
C ARG A 77 1.37 -19.05 -7.58
N ALA A 78 0.93 -18.17 -8.47
CA ALA A 78 0.80 -18.46 -9.89
C ALA A 78 2.14 -18.78 -10.55
N ALA A 79 3.20 -18.04 -10.24
CA ALA A 79 4.56 -18.33 -10.69
C ALA A 79 5.02 -19.72 -10.20
N GLY A 80 4.76 -20.05 -8.94
CA GLY A 80 5.07 -21.37 -8.38
C GLY A 80 4.27 -22.52 -9.02
N TRP A 81 3.02 -22.29 -9.45
CA TRP A 81 2.27 -23.29 -10.22
C TRP A 81 2.84 -23.48 -11.63
N ARG A 82 3.21 -22.39 -12.31
CA ARG A 82 3.83 -22.47 -13.64
C ARG A 82 5.15 -23.21 -13.62
N ALA A 83 6.02 -22.90 -12.65
CA ALA A 83 7.29 -23.60 -12.49
C ALA A 83 7.10 -25.10 -12.26
N ARG A 84 6.14 -25.49 -11.41
CA ARG A 84 5.81 -26.90 -11.18
C ARG A 84 5.25 -27.59 -12.41
N ALA A 85 4.39 -26.92 -13.17
CA ALA A 85 3.86 -27.47 -14.41
C ALA A 85 4.97 -27.69 -15.45
N GLU A 86 5.92 -26.76 -15.54
CA GLU A 86 7.04 -26.87 -16.46
C GLU A 86 7.99 -28.01 -16.07
N GLN A 87 8.31 -28.14 -14.78
CA GLN A 87 9.09 -29.27 -14.28
C GLN A 87 8.39 -30.60 -14.58
N ALA A 88 7.08 -30.71 -14.33
CA ALA A 88 6.33 -31.92 -14.59
C ALA A 88 6.32 -32.31 -16.08
N ARG A 89 6.27 -31.33 -17.00
CA ARG A 89 6.40 -31.59 -18.44
C ARG A 89 7.79 -32.10 -18.80
N HIS A 90 8.82 -31.52 -18.19
CA HIS A 90 10.19 -31.95 -18.40
C HIS A 90 10.42 -33.39 -17.89
N ASP A 91 9.96 -33.69 -16.68
CA ASP A 91 10.04 -35.02 -16.08
C ASP A 91 9.30 -36.05 -16.94
N LEU A 92 8.09 -35.71 -17.42
CA LEU A 92 7.33 -36.58 -18.33
C LEU A 92 8.10 -36.84 -19.64
N ALA A 93 8.66 -35.80 -20.26
CA ALA A 93 9.44 -35.95 -21.48
C ALA A 93 10.69 -36.82 -21.28
N GLN A 94 11.34 -36.74 -20.11
CA GLN A 94 12.45 -37.64 -19.78
C GLN A 94 11.99 -39.09 -19.61
N ILE A 95 10.88 -39.32 -18.90
CA ILE A 95 10.30 -40.66 -18.71
C ILE A 95 9.94 -41.30 -20.05
N GLU A 96 9.32 -40.55 -20.95
CA GLU A 96 8.91 -41.04 -22.28
C GLU A 96 10.11 -41.36 -23.20
N ALA A 97 11.28 -40.76 -22.94
CA ALA A 97 12.50 -40.99 -23.72
C ALA A 97 13.32 -42.21 -23.25
N LEU A 98 13.01 -42.78 -22.09
CA LEU A 98 13.78 -43.86 -21.47
C LEU A 98 13.16 -45.25 -21.74
N PRO A 99 13.99 -46.32 -21.78
CA PRO A 99 13.50 -47.68 -21.68
C PRO A 99 12.69 -47.91 -20.40
N VAL A 100 11.70 -48.81 -20.46
CA VAL A 100 10.72 -49.02 -19.37
C VAL A 100 11.36 -49.28 -18.00
N ALA A 101 12.48 -50.02 -17.95
CA ALA A 101 13.17 -50.31 -16.69
C ALA A 101 13.79 -49.05 -16.06
N GLU A 102 14.40 -48.19 -16.87
CA GLU A 102 15.01 -46.92 -16.44
C GLU A 102 13.95 -45.88 -16.09
N ALA A 103 12.87 -45.81 -16.89
CA ALA A 103 11.70 -45.00 -16.61
C ALA A 103 11.07 -45.35 -15.24
N ALA A 104 10.95 -46.64 -14.91
CA ALA A 104 10.43 -47.09 -13.63
C ALA A 104 11.33 -46.66 -12.45
N GLN A 105 12.65 -46.71 -12.62
CA GLN A 105 13.60 -46.22 -11.61
C GLN A 105 13.45 -44.71 -11.40
N LEU A 106 13.43 -43.94 -12.49
CA LEU A 106 13.28 -42.48 -12.44
C LEU A 106 11.95 -42.07 -11.77
N VAL A 107 10.84 -42.74 -12.07
CA VAL A 107 9.55 -42.49 -11.41
C VAL A 107 9.65 -42.73 -9.89
N GLY A 108 10.35 -43.79 -9.48
CA GLY A 108 10.61 -44.08 -8.07
C GLY A 108 11.39 -42.97 -7.37
N GLU A 109 12.45 -42.46 -8.02
CA GLU A 109 13.26 -41.35 -7.50
C GLU A 109 12.46 -40.05 -7.38
N LEU A 110 11.68 -39.70 -8.41
CA LEU A 110 10.82 -38.53 -8.42
C LEU A 110 9.76 -38.62 -7.31
N ALA A 111 9.16 -39.80 -7.10
CA ALA A 111 8.21 -40.04 -6.03
C ALA A 111 8.84 -39.87 -4.63
N ALA A 112 10.05 -40.43 -4.44
CA ALA A 112 10.79 -40.29 -3.18
C ALA A 112 11.14 -38.82 -2.88
N ARG A 113 11.57 -38.07 -3.90
CA ARG A 113 11.84 -36.64 -3.79
C ARG A 113 10.58 -35.86 -3.44
N ALA A 114 9.47 -36.12 -4.13
CA ALA A 114 8.19 -35.44 -3.86
C ALA A 114 7.71 -35.68 -2.41
N GLU A 115 7.92 -36.90 -1.89
CA GLU A 115 7.61 -37.24 -0.51
C GLU A 115 8.50 -36.49 0.50
N ALA A 116 9.82 -36.43 0.24
CA ALA A 116 10.74 -35.66 1.07
C ALA A 116 10.39 -34.15 1.10
N GLU A 117 9.99 -33.58 -0.05
CA GLU A 117 9.54 -32.20 -0.16
C GLU A 117 8.24 -31.96 0.62
N ARG A 118 7.27 -32.88 0.56
CA ARG A 118 6.04 -32.82 1.38
C ARG A 118 6.35 -32.80 2.87
N GLN A 119 7.17 -33.74 3.34
CA GLN A 119 7.55 -33.82 4.75
C GLN A 119 8.34 -32.59 5.23
N ALA A 120 9.17 -31.99 4.36
CA ALA A 120 9.86 -30.74 4.67
C ALA A 120 8.88 -29.56 4.79
N ALA A 121 7.89 -29.47 3.89
CA ALA A 121 6.86 -28.44 3.93
C ALA A 121 5.97 -28.55 5.17
N GLU A 122 5.56 -29.76 5.55
CA GLU A 122 4.78 -30.04 6.76
C GLU A 122 5.56 -29.63 8.02
N ARG A 123 6.85 -30.01 8.11
CA ARG A 123 7.71 -29.58 9.22
C ARG A 123 7.88 -28.07 9.29
N ALA A 124 8.05 -27.41 8.14
CA ALA A 124 8.13 -25.95 8.07
C ALA A 124 6.82 -25.28 8.50
N GLN A 125 5.67 -25.84 8.13
CA GLN A 125 4.37 -25.35 8.55
C GLN A 125 4.17 -25.52 10.05
N ALA A 126 4.43 -26.71 10.59
CA ALA A 126 4.35 -26.98 12.03
C ALA A 126 5.26 -26.03 12.83
N ALA A 127 6.48 -25.76 12.34
CA ALA A 127 7.40 -24.81 12.97
C ALA A 127 6.84 -23.37 12.94
N ARG A 128 6.18 -22.95 11.86
CA ARG A 128 5.53 -21.63 11.77
C ARG A 128 4.34 -21.53 12.72
N GLU A 129 3.50 -22.55 12.80
CA GLU A 129 2.36 -22.61 13.71
C GLU A 129 2.82 -22.58 15.17
N ALA A 130 3.87 -23.35 15.51
CA ALA A 130 4.47 -23.32 16.85
C ALA A 130 5.00 -21.92 17.22
N ARG A 131 5.70 -21.25 16.29
CA ARG A 131 6.16 -19.86 16.49
C ARG A 131 5.00 -18.89 16.67
N ALA A 132 3.95 -19.01 15.85
CA ALA A 132 2.77 -18.16 15.97
C ALA A 132 2.05 -18.37 17.32
N ALA A 133 1.93 -19.62 17.79
CA ALA A 133 1.35 -19.94 19.09
C ALA A 133 2.19 -19.38 20.25
N GLN A 134 3.51 -19.43 20.16
CA GLN A 134 4.41 -18.81 21.15
C GLN A 134 4.20 -17.30 21.22
N LEU A 135 4.16 -16.61 20.08
CA LEU A 135 3.91 -15.17 20.01
C LEU A 135 2.52 -14.78 20.55
N GLY A 136 1.50 -15.62 20.30
CA GLY A 136 0.17 -15.44 20.85
C GLY A 136 0.11 -15.58 22.38
N ARG A 137 0.94 -16.46 22.96
CA ARG A 137 1.07 -16.63 24.42
C ARG A 137 1.90 -15.53 25.10
N SER A 138 2.85 -14.92 24.39
CA SER A 138 3.70 -13.85 24.92
C SER A 138 3.07 -12.45 24.87
N ARG A 139 1.80 -12.31 24.48
CA ARG A 139 1.08 -11.04 24.58
C ARG A 139 0.85 -10.75 26.08
N PRO A 140 1.49 -9.75 26.69
CA PRO A 140 1.19 -9.41 28.07
C PRO A 140 -0.28 -8.98 28.12
N SER A 141 -1.04 -9.53 29.05
CA SER A 141 -2.34 -8.98 29.40
C SER A 141 -2.10 -7.51 29.75
N SER A 142 -2.48 -6.58 28.86
CA SER A 142 -2.54 -5.16 29.22
C SER A 142 -3.78 -4.97 30.08
N ASP A 143 -3.77 -5.61 31.24
CA ASP A 143 -4.60 -5.24 32.37
C ASP A 143 -3.92 -4.02 32.99
N HIS A 144 -4.04 -2.89 32.30
CA HIS A 144 -3.62 -1.60 32.79
C HIS A 144 -4.87 -0.79 33.02
N GLY A 145 -5.40 -0.98 34.23
CA GLY A 145 -5.93 0.07 35.10
C GLY A 145 -6.74 1.15 34.41
N ARG A 146 -8.06 0.96 34.38
CA ARG A 146 -9.00 2.08 34.40
C ARG A 146 -9.64 2.20 35.78
N THR A 147 -8.80 2.46 36.78
CA THR A 147 -9.22 3.21 37.96
C THR A 147 -9.25 4.69 37.57
N GLY A 148 -10.45 5.21 37.36
CA GLY A 148 -10.71 6.66 37.29
C GLY A 148 -12.10 6.88 37.90
N LEU A 149 -12.19 6.94 39.22
CA LEU A 149 -12.32 8.19 39.98
C LEU A 149 -13.52 9.03 39.52
N GLU A 150 -14.58 8.91 40.31
CA GLU A 150 -15.50 9.98 40.69
C GLU A 150 -14.96 11.39 40.41
N ARG A 151 -15.76 12.18 39.70
CA ARG A 151 -15.84 13.62 39.92
C ARG A 151 -17.22 14.11 39.51
N ASP A 152 -18.00 14.44 40.52
CA ASP A 152 -19.17 15.31 40.46
C ASP A 152 -18.85 16.60 39.70
N PHE A 153 -19.72 17.00 38.76
CA PHE A 153 -20.12 18.40 38.49
C PHE A 153 -21.45 18.38 37.69
N GLY A 154 -22.46 19.10 38.20
CA GLY A 154 -23.85 19.19 37.66
C GLY A 154 -24.00 19.97 36.33
N PRO A 155 -25.17 20.59 36.01
CA PRO A 155 -25.96 21.41 36.94
C PRO A 155 -27.50 21.28 36.83
N SER A 156 -28.14 21.96 37.77
CA SER A 156 -29.56 22.26 37.93
C SER A 156 -30.30 22.73 36.68
N LEU A 157 -31.50 22.19 36.49
CA LEU A 157 -32.74 22.89 36.09
C LEU A 157 -33.93 22.16 36.71
#